data_AF-A0A532T7Y4-F1
#
_entry.id   AF-A0A532T7Y4-F1
#
_cell.length_a   1.000
_cell.length_b   1.000
_cell.length_c   1.000
_cell.angle_alpha   90.00
_cell.angle_beta   90.00
_cell.angle_gamma   90.00
#
_symmetry.space_group_name_H-M   'P 1'
#
loop_
_entity.id
_entity.type
_entity.pdbx_description
1 polymer ?
#
loop_
_entity_poly.entity_id
_entity_poly.type
_entity_poly.pdbx_seq_one_letter_code
_entity_poly.pdbx_strand_id
1 'polypeptide(L)'
;MLEKSNIPKKLAKSLSQLGIFLHILSCAFGIMYFSFPVNSFIFDIFGVILIASWLFNILILLIDDSYLNKSTVIGKKLNRLTYYNIVLFIIGVLLILWGVILTAFILNGFLFVIAFLMIIIGFFGIEMISLQLALTTFLNIENRGVWKFE
;
A
#
# COMPACT_ATOMS: atom_id res chain seq x y z
N MET A 1 29.68 24.30 11.32
CA MET A 1 28.42 23.58 11.57
C MET A 1 28.07 22.82 10.30
N LEU A 2 28.41 21.54 10.22
CA LEU A 2 27.99 20.67 9.13
C LEU A 2 26.50 20.38 9.35
N GLU A 3 25.63 20.75 8.39
CA GLU A 3 24.26 20.25 8.34
C GLU A 3 24.34 18.72 8.38
N LYS A 4 23.94 18.11 9.51
CA LYS A 4 23.68 16.66 9.54
C LYS A 4 22.70 16.38 8.41
N SER A 5 23.13 15.59 7.44
CA SER A 5 22.41 15.40 6.20
C SER A 5 21.05 14.76 6.50
N ASN A 6 19.99 15.58 6.48
CA ASN A 6 18.59 15.17 6.73
C ASN A 6 18.01 14.31 5.57
N ILE A 7 18.87 13.60 4.85
CA ILE A 7 18.58 12.77 3.69
C ILE A 7 17.53 11.70 4.00
N PRO A 8 17.61 10.90 5.10
CA PRO A 8 16.62 9.86 5.36
C PRO A 8 15.22 10.45 5.62
N LYS A 9 15.14 11.61 6.30
CA LYS A 9 13.88 12.32 6.51
C LYS A 9 13.27 12.83 5.19
N LYS A 10 14.09 13.46 4.33
CA LYS A 10 13.65 13.94 3.01
C LYS A 10 13.16 12.78 2.14
N LEU A 11 13.90 11.67 2.14
CA LEU A 11 13.54 10.46 1.42
C LEU A 11 12.21 9.89 1.91
N ALA A 12 12.04 9.70 3.22
CA ALA A 12 10.81 9.21 3.83
C ALA A 12 9.59 10.08 3.45
N LYS A 13 9.76 11.40 3.46
CA LYS A 13 8.72 12.35 3.07
C LYS A 13 8.34 12.21 1.59
N SER A 14 9.33 12.19 0.70
CA SER A 14 9.09 12.04 -0.75
C SER A 14 8.46 10.70 -1.10
N LEU A 15 8.93 9.60 -0.48
CA LEU A 15 8.38 8.27 -0.69
C LEU A 15 6.93 8.18 -0.19
N SER A 16 6.65 8.75 0.99
CA SER A 16 5.27 8.77 1.52
C SER A 16 4.34 9.58 0.62
N GLN A 17 4.77 10.74 0.14
CA GLN A 17 3.99 11.57 -0.78
C GLN A 17 3.71 10.86 -2.11
N LEU A 18 4.73 10.23 -2.70
CA LEU A 18 4.58 9.46 -3.93
C LEU A 18 3.68 8.24 -3.70
N GLY A 19 3.86 7.52 -2.59
CA GLY A 19 3.02 6.38 -2.20
C GLY A 19 1.54 6.76 -2.07
N ILE A 20 1.24 7.89 -1.39
CA ILE A 20 -0.13 8.42 -1.31
C ILE A 20 -0.72 8.63 -2.70
N PHE A 21 0.01 9.31 -3.58
CA PHE A 21 -0.44 9.57 -4.95
C PHE A 21 -0.70 8.26 -5.72
N LEU A 22 0.23 7.31 -5.66
CA LEU A 22 0.13 6.05 -6.38
C LEU A 22 -1.02 5.17 -5.86
N HIS A 23 -1.26 5.12 -4.55
CA HIS A 23 -2.38 4.34 -3.99
C HIS A 23 -3.74 4.96 -4.32
N ILE A 24 -3.86 6.29 -4.27
CA ILE A 24 -5.10 6.97 -4.72
C ILE A 24 -5.35 6.70 -6.20
N LEU A 25 -4.31 6.82 -7.02
CA LEU A 25 -4.38 6.55 -8.45
C LEU A 25 -4.75 5.08 -8.71
N SER A 26 -4.18 4.16 -7.95
CA SER A 26 -4.45 2.72 -8.06
C SER A 26 -5.90 2.39 -7.69
N CYS A 27 -6.44 2.99 -6.63
CA CYS A 27 -7.86 2.87 -6.29
C CYS A 27 -8.77 3.38 -7.42
N ALA A 28 -8.45 4.54 -8.01
CA ALA A 28 -9.24 5.11 -9.11
C ALA A 28 -9.25 4.18 -10.34
N PHE A 29 -8.09 3.65 -10.73
CA PHE A 29 -7.98 2.69 -11.82
C PHE A 29 -8.64 1.35 -11.49
N GLY A 30 -8.57 0.88 -10.25
CA GLY A 30 -9.27 -0.31 -9.80
C GLY A 30 -10.79 -0.17 -9.96
N ILE A 31 -11.37 0.96 -9.54
CA ILE A 31 -12.80 1.25 -9.74
C ILE A 31 -13.14 1.21 -11.24
N MET A 32 -12.31 1.85 -12.07
CA MET A 32 -12.52 1.88 -13.51
C MET A 32 -12.46 0.47 -14.13
N TYR A 33 -11.47 -0.34 -13.73
CA TYR A 33 -11.29 -1.71 -14.21
C TYR A 33 -12.47 -2.61 -13.86
N PHE A 34 -12.94 -2.58 -12.61
CA PHE A 34 -14.06 -3.41 -12.18
C PHE A 34 -15.42 -2.91 -12.69
N SER A 35 -15.54 -1.64 -13.09
CA SER A 35 -16.77 -1.09 -13.68
C SER A 35 -16.85 -1.32 -15.19
N PHE A 36 -15.71 -1.25 -15.89
CA PHE A 36 -15.62 -1.36 -17.35
C PHE A 36 -14.45 -2.27 -17.73
N PRO A 37 -14.64 -3.60 -17.73
CA PRO A 37 -13.59 -4.55 -18.08
C PRO A 37 -13.38 -4.57 -19.61
N VAL A 38 -12.94 -3.46 -20.19
CA VAL A 38 -12.58 -3.34 -21.61
C VAL A 38 -11.07 -3.56 -21.72
N ASN A 39 -10.65 -4.62 -22.42
CA ASN A 39 -9.22 -4.85 -22.62
C ASN A 39 -8.62 -3.65 -23.40
N SER A 40 -7.74 -2.91 -22.74
CA SER A 40 -7.19 -1.64 -23.23
C SER A 40 -5.78 -1.49 -22.68
N PHE A 41 -4.90 -0.92 -23.49
CA PHE A 41 -3.50 -0.62 -23.13
C PHE A 41 -3.37 0.19 -21.83
N ILE A 42 -4.41 0.96 -21.46
CA ILE A 42 -4.44 1.69 -20.19
C ILE A 42 -4.33 0.76 -18.97
N PHE A 43 -4.81 -0.48 -19.08
CA PHE A 43 -4.76 -1.46 -18.00
C PHE A 43 -3.40 -2.15 -17.87
N ASP A 44 -2.62 -2.23 -18.95
CA ASP A 44 -1.23 -2.65 -18.88
C ASP A 44 -0.38 -1.61 -18.12
N ILE A 45 -0.58 -0.32 -18.44
CA ILE A 45 0.04 0.80 -17.71
C ILE A 45 -0.36 0.76 -16.24
N PHE A 46 -1.66 0.52 -15.97
CA PHE A 46 -2.15 0.40 -14.61
C PHE A 46 -1.46 -0.74 -13.84
N GLY A 47 -1.26 -1.90 -14.46
CA GLY A 47 -0.54 -3.01 -13.85
C GLY A 47 0.89 -2.63 -13.41
N VAL A 48 1.60 -1.85 -14.23
CA VAL A 48 2.94 -1.34 -13.87
C VAL A 48 2.87 -0.36 -12.70
N ILE A 49 1.90 0.55 -12.69
CA ILE A 49 1.67 1.51 -11.59
C ILE A 49 1.39 0.78 -10.28
N LEU A 50 0.59 -0.29 -10.33
CA LEU A 50 0.25 -1.10 -9.17
C LEU A 50 1.47 -1.80 -8.57
N ILE A 51 2.29 -2.45 -9.40
CA ILE A 51 3.52 -3.10 -8.92
C ILE A 51 4.47 -2.05 -8.31
N ALA A 52 4.59 -0.89 -8.95
CA ALA A 52 5.39 0.20 -8.42
C ALA A 52 4.86 0.67 -7.06
N SER A 53 3.54 0.86 -6.90
CA SER A 53 2.93 1.31 -5.63
C SER A 53 3.24 0.32 -4.49
N TRP A 54 3.18 -0.97 -4.75
CA TRP A 54 3.50 -2.00 -3.76
C TRP A 54 4.98 -1.99 -3.37
N LEU A 55 5.89 -1.81 -4.33
CA LEU A 55 7.32 -1.65 -4.05
C LEU A 55 7.61 -0.42 -3.20
N PHE A 56 6.96 0.72 -3.49
CA PHE A 56 7.09 1.92 -2.68
C PHE A 56 6.57 1.72 -1.25
N ASN A 57 5.48 0.99 -1.08
CA ASN A 57 4.98 0.64 0.24
C ASN A 57 6.01 -0.19 1.04
N ILE A 58 6.71 -1.14 0.40
CA ILE A 58 7.82 -1.88 1.04
C ILE A 58 8.94 -0.94 1.46
N LEU A 59 9.32 0.05 0.63
CA LEU A 59 10.35 1.03 1.01
C LEU A 59 9.94 1.86 2.24
N ILE A 60 8.66 2.24 2.35
CA ILE A 60 8.14 2.93 3.54
C ILE A 60 8.25 2.03 4.78
N LEU A 61 7.87 0.74 4.67
CA LEU A 61 7.99 -0.22 5.76
C LEU A 61 9.45 -0.37 6.26
N LEU A 62 10.43 -0.37 5.34
CA LEU A 62 11.86 -0.46 5.70
C LEU A 62 12.35 0.79 6.44
N ILE A 63 11.88 1.98 6.03
CA ILE A 63 12.18 3.24 6.71
C ILE A 63 11.57 3.24 8.11
N ASP A 64 10.31 2.82 8.23
CA ASP A 64 9.62 2.70 9.51
C ASP A 64 10.39 1.77 10.45
N ASP A 65 10.80 0.59 10.00
CA ASP A 65 11.53 -0.32 10.88
C ASP A 65 12.90 0.25 11.33
N SER A 66 13.60 0.93 10.43
CA SER A 66 14.95 1.47 10.67
C SER A 66 14.96 2.72 11.56
N TYR A 67 14.01 3.63 11.38
CA TYR A 67 14.07 4.98 11.95
C TYR A 67 12.96 5.28 12.96
N LEU A 68 11.93 4.46 13.07
CA LEU A 68 10.81 4.73 13.99
C LEU A 68 11.22 4.55 15.45
N ASN A 69 10.91 5.55 16.27
CA ASN A 69 11.09 5.51 17.70
C ASN A 69 9.94 4.77 18.39
N LYS A 70 10.10 3.45 18.53
CA LYS A 70 9.13 2.52 19.13
C LYS A 70 8.87 2.76 20.64
N SER A 71 9.55 3.72 21.30
CA SER A 71 9.26 4.07 22.70
C SER A 71 8.08 5.03 22.87
N THR A 72 7.80 5.86 21.85
CA THR A 72 6.71 6.85 21.91
C THR A 72 5.35 6.24 21.62
N VAL A 73 4.28 6.85 22.14
CA VAL A 73 2.90 6.37 21.89
C VAL A 73 2.57 6.34 20.40
N ILE A 74 2.98 7.38 19.66
CA ILE A 74 2.76 7.49 18.21
C ILE A 74 3.64 6.46 17.48
N GLY A 75 4.92 6.33 17.84
CA GLY A 75 5.80 5.32 17.25
C GLY A 75 5.31 3.88 17.45
N LYS A 76 4.76 3.55 18.62
CA LYS A 76 4.12 2.24 18.85
C LYS A 76 2.88 2.02 17.98
N LYS A 77 2.10 3.07 17.70
CA LYS A 77 0.92 2.98 16.82
C LYS A 77 1.35 2.76 15.36
N LEU A 78 2.31 3.55 14.87
CA LEU A 78 2.90 3.39 13.54
C LEU A 78 3.51 1.99 13.36
N ASN A 79 4.29 1.51 14.32
CA ASN A 79 4.89 0.17 14.27
C ASN A 79 3.83 -0.94 14.17
N ARG A 80 2.70 -0.81 14.89
CA ARG A 80 1.57 -1.75 14.74
C ARG A 80 0.92 -1.66 13.36
N LEU A 81 0.80 -0.45 12.81
CA LEU A 81 0.26 -0.23 11.47
C LEU A 81 1.16 -0.88 10.41
N THR A 82 2.48 -0.81 10.55
CA THR A 82 3.47 -1.54 9.72
C THR A 82 3.18 -3.05 9.71
N TYR A 83 2.97 -3.65 10.89
CA TYR A 83 2.63 -5.09 10.96
C TYR A 83 1.27 -5.41 10.35
N TYR A 84 0.24 -4.60 10.63
CA TYR A 84 -1.08 -4.79 10.02
C TYR A 84 -1.02 -4.66 8.50
N ASN A 85 -0.22 -3.73 7.99
CA ASN A 85 -0.01 -3.55 6.56
C ASN A 85 0.60 -4.82 5.94
N ILE A 86 1.66 -5.38 6.52
CA ILE A 86 2.28 -6.63 6.02
C ILE A 86 1.30 -7.79 6.03
N VAL A 87 0.58 -7.99 7.14
CA VAL A 87 -0.37 -9.12 7.28
C VAL A 87 -1.53 -8.97 6.28
N LEU A 88 -2.12 -7.77 6.19
CA LEU A 88 -3.21 -7.50 5.26
C LEU A 88 -2.74 -7.52 3.80
N PHE A 89 -1.49 -7.16 3.54
CA PHE A 89 -0.88 -7.30 2.21
C PHE A 89 -0.84 -8.77 1.78
N ILE A 90 -0.31 -9.65 2.64
CA ILE A 90 -0.26 -11.09 2.36
C ILE A 90 -1.67 -11.66 2.15
N ILE A 91 -2.61 -11.33 3.05
CA ILE A 91 -4.01 -11.77 2.92
C ILE A 91 -4.61 -11.27 1.61
N GLY A 92 -4.40 -10.00 1.27
CA GLY A 92 -4.92 -9.40 0.03
C GLY A 92 -4.36 -10.08 -1.22
N VAL A 93 -3.05 -10.36 -1.26
CA VAL A 93 -2.43 -11.07 -2.38
C VAL A 93 -2.99 -12.48 -2.51
N LEU A 94 -3.18 -13.20 -1.40
CA LEU A 94 -3.80 -14.52 -1.41
C LEU A 94 -5.26 -14.47 -1.89
N LEU A 95 -6.04 -13.48 -1.46
CA LEU A 95 -7.42 -13.28 -1.91
C LEU A 95 -7.48 -13.02 -3.41
N ILE A 96 -6.61 -12.15 -3.95
CA ILE A 96 -6.51 -11.89 -5.38
C ILE A 96 -6.14 -13.17 -6.14
N LEU A 97 -5.07 -13.86 -5.70
CA LEU A 97 -4.58 -15.08 -6.35
C LEU A 97 -5.66 -16.16 -6.42
N TRP A 98 -6.28 -16.48 -5.28
CA TRP A 98 -7.34 -17.50 -5.24
C TRP A 98 -8.60 -17.05 -5.97
N GLY A 99 -8.96 -15.76 -5.88
CA GLY A 99 -10.07 -15.21 -6.64
C GLY A 99 -9.88 -15.37 -8.15
N VAL A 100 -8.69 -15.03 -8.67
CA VAL A 100 -8.33 -15.19 -10.08
C VAL A 100 -8.40 -16.66 -10.51
N ILE A 101 -7.79 -17.57 -9.75
CA ILE A 101 -7.83 -19.02 -10.01
C ILE A 101 -9.29 -19.49 -10.09
N LEU A 102 -10.12 -19.14 -9.09
CA LEU A 102 -11.51 -19.57 -9.06
C LEU A 102 -12.31 -19.01 -10.23
N THR A 103 -12.13 -17.74 -10.61
CA THR A 103 -12.81 -17.16 -11.79
C THR A 103 -12.37 -17.77 -13.13
N ALA A 104 -11.19 -18.39 -13.19
CA ALA A 104 -10.74 -19.09 -14.39
C ALA A 104 -11.42 -20.45 -14.58
N PHE A 105 -11.81 -21.13 -13.50
CA PHE A 105 -12.45 -22.46 -13.55
C PHE A 105 -13.96 -22.43 -13.33
N ILE A 106 -14.48 -21.40 -12.66
CA ILE A 106 -15.90 -21.25 -12.32
C ILE A 106 -16.45 -20.10 -13.16
N LEU A 107 -17.33 -20.41 -14.11
CA LEU A 107 -17.80 -19.43 -15.10
C LEU A 107 -19.10 -18.71 -14.69
N ASN A 108 -19.87 -19.24 -13.73
CA ASN A 108 -21.14 -18.64 -13.29
C ASN A 108 -21.56 -19.11 -11.89
N GLY A 109 -22.64 -18.49 -11.38
CA GLY A 109 -23.26 -18.86 -10.11
C GLY A 109 -22.65 -18.16 -8.88
N PHE A 110 -23.10 -18.58 -7.71
CA PHE A 110 -22.73 -17.94 -6.43
C PHE A 110 -21.22 -17.97 -6.14
N LEU A 111 -20.56 -19.07 -6.47
CA LEU A 111 -19.10 -19.21 -6.27
C LEU A 111 -18.30 -18.25 -7.15
N PHE A 112 -18.77 -17.95 -8.36
CA PHE A 112 -18.16 -16.94 -9.23
C PHE A 112 -18.23 -15.55 -8.58
N VAL A 113 -19.38 -15.20 -7.99
CA VAL A 113 -19.56 -13.92 -7.28
C VAL A 113 -18.60 -13.82 -6.09
N ILE A 114 -18.47 -14.89 -5.30
CA ILE A 114 -17.51 -14.94 -4.19
C ILE A 114 -16.07 -14.74 -4.70
N ALA A 115 -15.68 -15.47 -5.74
CA ALA A 115 -14.35 -15.36 -6.32
C ALA A 115 -14.04 -13.92 -6.78
N PHE A 116 -15.01 -13.27 -7.44
CA PHE A 116 -14.88 -11.88 -7.86
C PHE A 116 -14.77 -10.91 -6.68
N LEU A 117 -15.58 -11.11 -5.63
CA LEU A 117 -15.48 -10.32 -4.40
C LEU A 117 -14.13 -10.50 -3.69
N MET A 118 -13.53 -11.68 -3.72
CA MET A 118 -12.19 -11.91 -3.18
C MET A 118 -11.15 -11.04 -3.89
N ILE A 119 -11.22 -10.94 -5.22
CA ILE A 119 -10.31 -10.08 -6.00
C ILE A 119 -10.50 -8.61 -5.59
N ILE A 120 -11.74 -8.12 -5.55
CA ILE A 120 -12.05 -6.73 -5.19
C ILE A 120 -11.59 -6.41 -3.77
N ILE A 121 -11.96 -7.24 -2.79
CA ILE A 121 -11.61 -7.03 -1.37
C ILE A 121 -10.10 -7.12 -1.18
N GLY A 122 -9.43 -8.07 -1.82
CA GLY A 122 -7.98 -8.19 -1.74
C GLY A 122 -7.28 -6.96 -2.31
N PHE A 123 -7.71 -6.51 -3.49
CA PHE A 123 -7.15 -5.32 -4.14
C PHE A 123 -7.35 -4.05 -3.31
N PHE A 124 -8.60 -3.67 -3.00
CA PHE A 124 -8.85 -2.43 -2.25
C PHE A 124 -8.37 -2.52 -0.81
N GLY A 125 -8.35 -3.72 -0.21
CA GLY A 125 -7.78 -3.94 1.12
C GLY A 125 -6.29 -3.56 1.18
N ILE A 126 -5.51 -4.00 0.21
CA ILE A 126 -4.08 -3.64 0.07
C ILE A 126 -3.92 -2.13 -0.10
N GLU A 127 -4.65 -1.54 -1.05
CA GLU A 127 -4.48 -0.13 -1.37
C GLU A 127 -4.88 0.78 -0.20
N MET A 128 -5.97 0.46 0.51
CA MET A 128 -6.44 1.27 1.63
C MET A 128 -5.50 1.22 2.84
N ILE A 129 -4.97 0.04 3.21
CA ILE A 129 -4.04 -0.06 4.35
C ILE A 129 -2.67 0.56 4.01
N SER A 130 -2.24 0.48 2.75
CA SER A 130 -0.99 1.08 2.27
C SER A 130 -1.08 2.60 2.18
N LEU A 131 -2.21 3.11 1.70
CA LEU A 131 -2.53 4.53 1.76
C LEU A 131 -2.55 5.04 3.21
N GLN A 132 -3.15 4.29 4.13
CA GLN A 132 -3.19 4.67 5.55
C GLN A 132 -1.79 4.75 6.15
N LEU A 133 -0.91 3.79 5.84
CA LEU A 133 0.48 3.81 6.28
C LEU A 133 1.21 5.04 5.74
N ALA A 134 1.18 5.25 4.42
CA ALA A 134 1.85 6.37 3.77
C ALA A 134 1.36 7.73 4.29
N LEU A 135 0.05 7.89 4.50
CA LEU A 135 -0.55 9.09 5.11
C LEU A 135 -0.05 9.31 6.54
N THR A 136 -0.05 8.26 7.36
CA THR A 136 0.34 8.38 8.78
C THR A 136 1.82 8.72 8.89
N THR A 137 2.67 8.11 8.07
CA THR A 137 4.10 8.43 8.00
C THR A 137 4.33 9.87 7.55
N PHE A 138 3.66 10.31 6.49
CA PHE A 138 3.75 11.70 6.01
C PHE A 138 3.33 12.73 7.06
N LEU A 139 2.18 12.53 7.71
CA LEU A 139 1.64 13.46 8.70
C LEU A 139 2.50 13.57 9.96
N ASN A 140 3.25 12.52 10.31
CA ASN A 140 4.09 12.49 11.51
C ASN A 140 5.58 12.72 11.23
N ILE A 141 5.99 12.93 9.97
CA ILE A 141 7.41 12.99 9.59
C ILE A 141 8.19 14.14 10.25
N GLU A 142 7.51 15.21 10.62
CA GLU A 142 8.11 16.37 11.29
C GLU A 142 8.26 16.18 12.82
N ASN A 143 7.62 15.14 13.39
CA ASN A 143 7.66 14.87 14.82
C ASN A 143 8.98 14.19 15.22
N ARG A 144 9.93 14.98 15.73
CA ARG A 144 11.27 14.50 16.14
C ARG A 144 11.24 13.43 17.23
N GLY A 145 10.18 13.38 18.05
CA GLY A 145 10.04 12.31 19.06
C GLY A 145 9.73 10.95 18.42
N VAL A 146 9.08 10.94 17.27
CA VAL A 146 8.64 9.74 16.55
C VAL A 146 9.75 9.16 15.69
N TRP A 147 10.68 9.97 15.20
CA TRP A 147 11.70 9.52 14.24
C TRP A 147 13.12 9.77 14.74
N LYS A 148 13.97 8.75 14.63
CA LYS A 148 15.40 8.79 14.98
C LYS A 148 16.25 9.06 13.74
N PHE A 149 15.98 10.14 13.02
CA PHE A 149 16.75 10.52 11.83
C PHE A 149 18.09 11.20 12.15
N GLU A 150 18.41 11.40 13.44
CA GLU A 150 19.58 12.14 13.94
C GLU A 150 20.84 11.29 14.12
#